data_AF-A0A7X7JSB1-F1
#
_entry.id   AF-A0A7X7JSB1-F1
#
_cell.length_a   1.000
_cell.length_b   1.000
_cell.length_c   1.000
_cell.angle_alpha   90.00
_cell.angle_beta   90.00
_cell.angle_gamma   90.00
#
_symmetry.space_group_name_H-M   'P 1'
#
loop_
_entity.id
_entity.type
_entity.pdbx_description
1 polymer ?
#
loop_
_entity_poly.entity_id
_entity_poly.type
_entity_poly.pdbx_seq_one_letter_code
_entity_poly.pdbx_strand_id
1 'polypeptide(L)'
;VNTSRGRIVDEAAMYEALRDNRIAGYATDVFEKEPPVDSPLLGLPNVLCTPHIGWYTQESMKLLGDQVVESVLSVYRGERPGNILNPEVLTRIPSGPWTG
;
A
#
# COMPACT_ATOMS: atom_id res chain seq x y z
N VAL A 1 -12.96 0.80 -8.79
CA VAL A 1 -12.55 0.98 -7.37
C VAL A 1 -11.06 0.67 -7.28
N ASN A 2 -10.25 1.49 -6.60
CA ASN A 2 -8.82 1.25 -6.43
C ASN A 2 -8.35 1.49 -4.98
N THR A 3 -7.89 0.44 -4.33
CA THR A 3 -7.36 0.43 -2.95
C THR A 3 -5.91 -0.06 -2.88
N SER A 4 -5.20 -0.02 -4.01
CA SER A 4 -3.89 -0.66 -4.15
C SER A 4 -2.76 0.35 -4.33
N ARG A 5 -2.54 0.89 -5.53
CA ARG A 5 -1.58 1.95 -5.85
C ARG A 5 -2.21 2.91 -6.85
N GLY A 6 -1.95 4.21 -6.74
CA GLY A 6 -2.47 5.17 -7.72
C GLY A 6 -1.98 4.88 -9.14
N ARG A 7 -0.67 4.60 -9.28
CA ARG A 7 0.02 4.36 -10.56
C ARG A 7 -0.45 3.17 -11.41
N ILE A 8 -1.43 2.38 -10.97
CA ILE A 8 -2.03 1.35 -11.84
C ILE A 8 -3.17 1.89 -12.71
N VAL A 9 -3.69 3.08 -12.37
CA VAL A 9 -4.72 3.80 -13.11
C VAL A 9 -4.05 5.02 -13.73
N ASP A 10 -4.39 5.33 -14.98
CA ASP A 10 -4.10 6.63 -15.59
C ASP A 10 -5.13 7.64 -15.06
N GLU A 11 -4.72 8.52 -14.14
CA GLU A 11 -5.62 9.48 -13.50
C GLU A 11 -6.19 10.51 -14.49
N ALA A 12 -5.44 10.87 -15.53
CA ALA A 12 -5.89 11.81 -16.55
C ALA A 12 -7.00 11.19 -17.39
N ALA A 13 -6.81 9.95 -17.87
CA ALA A 13 -7.84 9.22 -18.59
C ALA A 13 -9.08 8.95 -17.73
N MET A 14 -8.89 8.66 -16.44
CA MET A 14 -9.97 8.49 -15.47
C MET A 14 -10.80 9.77 -15.30
N TYR A 15 -10.13 10.91 -15.12
CA TYR A 15 -10.79 12.21 -15.02
C TYR A 15 -11.68 12.50 -16.25
N GLU A 16 -11.14 12.32 -17.45
CA GLU A 16 -11.89 12.52 -18.69
C GLU A 16 -13.09 11.57 -18.80
N ALA A 17 -12.92 10.30 -18.42
CA ALA A 17 -14.01 9.32 -18.45
C ALA A 17 -15.15 9.67 -17.47
N LEU A 18 -14.82 10.19 -16.30
CA LEU A 18 -15.79 10.63 -15.29
C LEU A 18 -16.50 11.92 -15.72
N ARG A 19 -15.75 12.91 -16.22
CA ARG A 19 -16.28 14.19 -16.70
C ARG A 19 -17.26 13.99 -17.85
N ASP A 20 -16.91 13.11 -18.80
CA ASP A 20 -17.73 12.82 -19.98
C ASP A 20 -18.87 11.81 -19.68
N ASN A 21 -19.07 11.41 -18.42
CA ASN A 21 -20.04 10.41 -17.98
C ASN A 21 -19.94 9.06 -18.73
N ARG A 22 -18.74 8.69 -19.19
CA ARG A 22 -18.47 7.37 -19.78
C ARG A 22 -18.51 6.27 -18.72
N ILE A 23 -18.21 6.63 -17.48
CA ILE A 23 -18.35 5.77 -16.31
C ILE A 23 -19.14 6.51 -15.22
N ALA A 24 -19.92 5.75 -14.46
CA ALA A 24 -20.84 6.32 -13.46
C ALA A 24 -20.11 6.92 -12.24
N GLY A 25 -18.91 6.44 -11.91
CA GLY A 25 -18.13 6.95 -10.80
C GLY A 25 -16.83 6.19 -10.54
N TYR A 26 -16.02 6.71 -9.63
CA TYR A 26 -14.75 6.12 -9.24
C TYR A 26 -14.57 6.21 -7.72
N ALA A 27 -14.22 5.09 -7.09
CA ALA A 27 -13.89 5.05 -5.67
C ALA A 27 -12.41 4.71 -5.49
N THR A 28 -11.67 5.51 -4.72
CA THR A 28 -10.23 5.27 -4.55
C THR A 28 -9.68 5.66 -3.18
N ASP A 29 -8.74 4.86 -2.68
CA ASP A 29 -7.97 5.17 -1.47
C ASP A 29 -6.55 5.68 -1.78
N VAL A 30 -6.14 5.65 -3.06
CA VAL A 30 -4.74 5.84 -3.47
C VAL A 30 -4.65 6.74 -4.68
N PHE A 31 -3.59 7.54 -4.75
CA PHE A 31 -3.36 8.48 -5.84
C PHE A 31 -1.95 8.34 -6.41
N GLU A 32 -1.73 8.77 -7.65
CA GLU A 32 -0.41 8.77 -8.29
C GLU A 32 0.58 9.64 -7.51
N LYS A 33 0.11 10.82 -7.07
CA LYS A 33 0.82 11.74 -6.20
C LYS A 33 0.05 11.90 -4.89
N GLU A 34 0.70 11.58 -3.78
CA GLU A 34 0.15 11.71 -2.44
C GLU A 34 0.95 12.73 -1.61
N PRO A 35 0.28 13.63 -0.86
CA PRO A 35 -1.17 13.81 -0.77
C PRO A 35 -1.77 14.41 -2.05
N PRO A 36 -3.03 14.10 -2.41
CA PRO A 36 -3.63 14.45 -3.70
C PRO A 36 -4.16 15.89 -3.75
N VAL A 37 -3.47 16.85 -3.13
CA VAL A 37 -3.94 18.23 -2.93
C VAL A 37 -4.36 18.96 -4.20
N ASP A 38 -3.74 18.64 -5.34
CA ASP A 38 -3.99 19.27 -6.64
C ASP A 38 -4.75 18.34 -7.61
N SER A 39 -5.23 17.19 -7.16
CA SER A 39 -5.86 16.21 -8.06
C SER A 39 -7.22 16.71 -8.54
N PRO A 40 -7.46 16.79 -9.87
CA PRO A 40 -8.74 17.23 -10.41
C PRO A 40 -9.88 16.24 -10.10
N LEU A 41 -9.54 15.00 -9.75
CA LEU A 41 -10.51 13.98 -9.32
C LEU A 41 -11.23 14.37 -8.03
N LEU A 42 -10.61 15.16 -7.13
CA LEU A 42 -11.22 15.58 -5.86
C LEU A 42 -12.42 16.53 -6.06
N GLY A 43 -12.50 17.20 -7.21
CA GLY A 43 -13.59 18.13 -7.53
C GLY A 43 -14.82 17.46 -8.17
N LEU A 44 -14.75 16.17 -8.50
CA LEU A 44 -15.81 15.49 -9.24
C LEU A 44 -16.88 14.93 -8.28
N PRO A 45 -18.18 15.18 -8.54
CA PRO A 45 -19.26 14.73 -7.65
C PRO A 45 -19.48 13.21 -7.66
N ASN A 46 -18.95 12.52 -8.66
CA ASN A 46 -19.01 11.06 -8.83
C ASN A 46 -17.70 10.37 -8.42
N VAL A 47 -16.87 11.03 -7.62
CA VAL A 47 -15.66 10.46 -7.01
C VAL A 47 -15.85 10.31 -5.51
N LEU A 48 -15.58 9.10 -4.99
CA LEU A 48 -15.47 8.82 -3.56
C LEU A 48 -14.02 8.52 -3.24
N CYS A 49 -13.41 9.24 -2.30
CA CYS A 49 -12.03 8.99 -1.94
C CYS A 49 -11.74 8.99 -0.45
N THR A 50 -10.71 8.24 -0.08
CA THR A 50 -10.11 8.21 1.26
C THR A 50 -8.60 8.48 1.17
N PRO A 51 -7.97 9.07 2.20
CA PRO A 51 -6.57 9.51 2.13
C PRO A 51 -5.58 8.37 2.47
N HIS A 52 -5.56 7.28 1.71
CA HIS A 52 -4.66 6.13 1.90
C HIS A 52 -4.77 5.47 3.28
N ILE A 53 -6.00 5.29 3.73
CA ILE A 53 -6.36 4.74 5.04
C ILE A 53 -7.13 3.42 4.95
N GLY A 54 -7.17 2.78 3.78
CA GLY A 54 -7.87 1.52 3.56
C GLY A 54 -7.35 0.35 4.43
N TRP A 55 -6.14 0.48 4.97
CA TRP A 55 -5.53 -0.47 5.90
C TRP A 55 -5.73 -0.10 7.39
N TYR A 56 -6.18 1.12 7.70
CA TYR A 56 -6.02 1.73 9.01
C TYR A 56 -7.15 1.37 9.98
N THR A 57 -6.99 0.24 10.67
CA THR A 57 -7.77 -0.12 11.86
C THR A 57 -6.86 -0.28 13.08
N GLN A 58 -7.42 -0.23 14.30
CA GLN A 58 -6.61 -0.44 15.51
C GLN A 58 -5.99 -1.84 15.53
N GLU A 59 -6.75 -2.84 15.09
CA GLU A 59 -6.36 -4.23 14.96
C GLU A 59 -5.24 -4.40 13.92
N SER A 60 -5.39 -3.79 12.73
CA SER A 60 -4.38 -3.83 11.67
C SER A 60 -3.08 -3.13 12.10
N MET A 61 -3.17 -2.00 12.81
CA MET A 61 -2.01 -1.29 13.36
C MET A 61 -1.23 -2.17 14.34
N LYS A 62 -1.94 -2.83 15.27
CA LYS A 62 -1.31 -3.75 16.23
C LYS A 62 -0.64 -4.91 15.52
N LEU A 63 -1.36 -5.57 14.60
CA LEU A 63 -0.85 -6.72 13.84
C LEU A 63 0.38 -6.36 13.03
N LEU A 64 0.39 -5.20 12.36
CA LEU A 64 1.54 -4.71 11.60
C LEU A 64 2.76 -4.56 12.51
N GLY A 65 2.60 -3.93 13.68
CA GLY A 65 3.68 -3.77 14.65
C GLY A 65 4.25 -5.11 15.11
N ASP A 66 3.38 -6.05 15.49
CA ASP A 66 3.78 -7.40 15.93
C ASP A 66 4.55 -8.14 14.82
N GLN A 67 4.07 -8.08 13.58
CA GLN A 67 4.71 -8.75 12.43
C GLN A 67 6.07 -8.17 12.07
N VAL A 68 6.23 -6.84 12.16
CA VAL A 68 7.52 -6.18 11.91
C VAL A 68 8.54 -6.60 12.97
N VAL A 69 8.17 -6.55 14.25
CA VAL A 69 9.06 -6.95 15.35
C VAL A 69 9.45 -8.43 15.21
N GLU A 70 8.50 -9.32 14.97
CA GLU A 70 8.78 -10.75 14.82
C GLU A 70 9.68 -11.04 13.61
N SER A 71 9.47 -10.34 12.50
CA SER A 71 10.31 -10.50 11.30
C SER A 71 11.77 -10.08 11.56
N VAL A 72 11.98 -8.98 12.28
CA VAL A 72 13.33 -8.52 12.65
C VAL A 72 14.00 -9.51 13.62
N LEU A 73 13.27 -9.97 14.64
CA LEU A 73 13.80 -10.93 15.61
C LEU A 73 14.12 -12.28 14.95
N SER A 74 13.29 -12.74 14.01
CA SER A 74 13.56 -13.96 13.23
C SER A 74 14.92 -13.86 12.53
N VAL A 75 15.15 -12.77 11.78
CA VAL A 75 16.46 -12.55 11.11
C VAL A 75 17.59 -12.52 12.12
N TYR A 76 17.42 -11.80 13.23
CA TYR A 76 18.45 -11.69 14.27
C TYR A 76 18.84 -13.05 14.88
N ARG A 77 17.88 -13.98 15.03
CA ARG A 77 18.10 -15.34 15.53
C ARG A 77 18.66 -16.30 14.47
N GLY A 78 18.82 -15.86 13.22
CA GLY A 78 19.17 -16.75 12.10
C GLY A 78 18.00 -17.63 11.64
N GLU A 79 16.76 -17.23 11.96
CA GLU A 79 15.53 -17.89 11.55
C GLU A 79 14.95 -17.22 10.29
N ARG A 80 14.11 -17.97 9.57
CA ARG A 80 13.41 -17.44 8.39
C ARG A 80 12.21 -16.59 8.80
N PRO A 81 12.10 -15.32 8.38
CA PRO A 81 10.91 -14.51 8.61
C PRO A 81 9.69 -15.06 7.84
N GLY A 82 8.51 -14.96 8.43
CA GLY A 82 7.27 -15.53 7.87
C GLY A 82 6.82 -14.92 6.54
N ASN A 83 6.90 -13.59 6.40
CA ASN A 83 6.34 -12.84 5.26
C ASN A 83 7.42 -12.37 4.27
N ILE A 84 8.36 -13.25 3.91
CA ILE A 84 9.45 -12.87 2.99
C ILE A 84 8.99 -12.82 1.53
N LEU A 85 9.19 -11.66 0.89
CA LEU A 85 8.82 -11.42 -0.51
C LEU A 85 9.84 -12.00 -1.50
N ASN A 86 11.12 -11.93 -1.15
CA ASN A 86 12.27 -12.29 -1.98
C ASN A 86 13.11 -13.39 -1.31
N PRO A 87 12.66 -14.66 -1.31
CA PRO A 87 13.30 -15.74 -0.54
C PRO A 87 14.78 -15.98 -0.88
N GLU A 88 15.22 -15.60 -2.08
CA GLU A 88 16.61 -15.73 -2.53
C GLU A 88 17.59 -14.95 -1.64
N VAL A 89 17.15 -13.89 -0.96
CA VAL A 89 18.02 -13.12 -0.06
C VAL A 89 18.33 -13.85 1.24
N LEU A 90 17.58 -14.92 1.57
CA LEU A 90 17.85 -15.73 2.76
C LEU A 90 19.23 -16.39 2.70
N THR A 91 19.77 -16.61 1.50
CA THR A 91 21.16 -17.10 1.33
C THR A 91 22.22 -16.15 1.88
N ARG A 92 21.86 -14.88 2.12
CA ARG A 92 22.75 -13.85 2.69
C ARG A 92 22.65 -13.75 4.21
N ILE A 93 21.71 -14.47 4.84
CA ILE A 93 21.57 -14.49 6.29
C ILE A 93 22.48 -15.61 6.83
N PRO A 94 23.51 -15.27 7.63
CA PRO A 94 24.37 -16.29 8.24
C PRO A 94 23.56 -17.26 9.09
N SER A 95 23.96 -18.52 9.12
CA SER A 95 23.39 -19.48 10.06
C SER A 95 23.86 -19.15 11.49
N GLY A 96 22.94 -18.70 12.34
CA GLY A 96 23.21 -18.33 13.74
C GLY A 96 22.89 -16.86 14.04
N PRO A 97 23.05 -16.41 15.30
CA PRO A 97 22.75 -15.04 15.70
C PRO A 97 23.61 -14.02 14.97
N TRP A 98 23.05 -12.87 14.58
CA TRP A 98 23.82 -11.78 13.98
C TRP A 98 24.75 -11.15 15.03
N THR A 99 26.07 -11.24 14.84
CA THR A 99 27.07 -10.82 15.86
C THR A 99 27.62 -9.40 15.70
N GLY A 100 27.16 -8.63 14.70
CA GLY A 100 27.71 -7.32 14.34
C GLY A 100 28.85 -7.41 13.33
#